data_AF-A0A819I9B7-F1
#
_entry.id   AF-A0A819I9B7-F1
#
_cell.length_a   1.000
_cell.length_b   1.000
_cell.length_c   1.000
_cell.angle_alpha   90.00
_cell.angle_beta   90.00
_cell.angle_gamma   90.00
#
_symmetry.space_group_name_H-M   'P 1'
#
loop_
_entity.id
_entity.type
_entity.pdbx_description
1 polymer ?
#
loop_
_entity_poly.entity_id
_entity_poly.type
_entity_poly.pdbx_seq_one_letter_code
_entity_poly.pdbx_strand_id
1 'polypeptide(L)'
;MVCVYIVQFIDDYASSVMICVEDGWDTTAQLVSISELLLDPYYRTFEGFQTLIERESFAFGHRFSHRSNQIATNKTCFAPVFLQFLDLVHQIWNQYPAEFEFNQSYLRFLAYHHLSNRFKNLMLDCGCERKKDRLYHCNTINKWDYITKVNRESARFYNFLYSSSNDSCALRPSYKMYSLDIWDFYLIETL
;
A
#
# COMPACT_ATOMS: atom_id res chain seq x y z
N MET A 1 -3.34 10.07 12.39
CA MET A 1 -4.38 10.62 13.29
C MET A 1 -5.79 10.29 12.81
N VAL A 2 -6.22 10.72 11.60
CA VAL A 2 -7.59 10.50 11.11
C VAL A 2 -8.00 9.02 11.07
N CYS A 3 -7.16 8.13 10.54
CA CYS A 3 -7.46 6.69 10.50
C CYS A 3 -7.67 6.09 11.89
N VAL A 4 -6.94 6.57 12.91
CA VAL A 4 -7.10 6.06 14.29
C VAL A 4 -8.49 6.39 14.83
N TYR A 5 -9.03 7.56 14.53
CA TYR A 5 -10.40 7.92 14.88
C TYR A 5 -11.44 7.10 14.10
N ILE A 6 -11.22 6.87 12.80
CA ILE A 6 -12.11 6.02 12.00
C ILE A 6 -12.20 4.62 12.62
N VAL A 7 -11.06 4.02 12.92
CA VAL A 7 -10.96 2.71 13.57
C VAL A 7 -11.68 2.74 14.93
N GLN A 8 -11.49 3.79 15.73
CA GLN A 8 -12.17 3.96 17.02
C GLN A 8 -13.71 3.99 16.87
N PHE A 9 -14.25 4.73 15.90
CA PHE A 9 -15.70 4.79 15.67
C PHE A 9 -16.29 3.46 15.23
N ILE A 10 -15.54 2.69 14.43
CA ILE A 10 -16.01 1.40 13.92
C ILE A 10 -15.95 0.33 15.02
N ASP A 11 -14.82 0.22 15.70
CA ASP A 11 -14.52 -0.88 16.63
C ASP A 11 -15.08 -0.63 18.04
N ASP A 12 -14.92 0.56 18.60
CA ASP A 12 -15.37 0.86 19.97
C ASP A 12 -16.87 1.21 20.02
N TYR A 13 -17.34 1.96 19.02
CA TYR A 13 -18.69 2.52 18.99
C TYR A 13 -19.64 1.81 18.02
N ALA A 14 -19.18 0.74 17.34
CA ALA A 14 -19.96 -0.03 16.37
C ALA A 14 -20.71 0.84 15.34
N SER A 15 -20.09 1.96 14.95
CA SER A 15 -20.72 2.98 14.10
C SER A 15 -20.20 2.92 12.67
N SER A 16 -21.09 3.13 11.70
CA SER A 16 -20.71 3.27 10.29
C SER A 16 -20.10 4.64 10.03
N VAL A 17 -18.97 4.68 9.34
CA VAL A 17 -18.26 5.92 8.99
C VAL A 17 -18.27 6.11 7.48
N MET A 18 -18.71 7.29 7.02
CA MET A 18 -18.59 7.72 5.62
C MET A 18 -17.39 8.65 5.49
N ILE A 19 -16.49 8.35 4.56
CA ILE A 19 -15.29 9.15 4.28
C ILE A 19 -15.51 9.90 2.96
N CYS A 20 -15.65 11.23 3.04
CA CYS A 20 -15.77 12.11 1.88
C CYS A 20 -14.69 13.19 1.97
N VAL A 21 -13.57 13.01 1.25
CA VAL A 21 -12.51 14.02 1.14
C VAL A 21 -12.46 14.53 -0.28
N GLU A 22 -12.81 15.81 -0.48
CA GLU A 22 -12.74 16.53 -1.76
C GLU A 22 -13.22 15.70 -2.98
N ASP A 23 -12.37 15.48 -3.98
CA ASP A 23 -12.67 14.71 -5.20
C ASP A 23 -12.76 13.19 -4.95
N GLY A 24 -12.47 12.73 -3.74
CA GLY A 24 -12.76 11.37 -3.27
C GLY A 24 -11.77 10.30 -3.68
N TRP A 25 -10.64 10.65 -4.32
CA TRP A 25 -9.72 9.67 -4.90
C TRP A 25 -8.48 9.46 -4.01
N ASP A 26 -7.53 10.40 -4.00
CA ASP A 26 -6.20 10.15 -3.44
C ASP A 26 -6.19 9.99 -1.90
N THR A 27 -6.71 10.99 -1.19
CA THR A 27 -6.74 10.98 0.28
C THR A 27 -7.73 9.97 0.83
N THR A 28 -8.87 9.80 0.17
CA THR A 28 -9.89 8.82 0.58
C THR A 28 -9.35 7.41 0.55
N ALA A 29 -8.64 7.01 -0.52
CA ALA A 29 -8.06 5.68 -0.61
C ALA A 29 -6.96 5.43 0.41
N GLN A 30 -6.12 6.42 0.70
CA GLN A 30 -5.15 6.32 1.80
C GLN A 30 -5.86 6.10 3.14
N LEU A 31 -6.90 6.88 3.45
CA LEU A 31 -7.64 6.76 4.71
C LEU A 31 -8.36 5.41 4.83
N VAL A 32 -9.04 4.96 3.76
CA VAL A 32 -9.73 3.67 3.72
C VAL A 32 -8.73 2.53 3.88
N SER A 33 -7.68 2.49 3.06
CA SER A 33 -6.69 1.40 3.08
C SER A 33 -6.02 1.25 4.44
N ILE A 34 -5.62 2.37 5.05
CA ILE A 34 -4.98 2.36 6.35
C ILE A 34 -5.98 1.98 7.44
N SER A 35 -7.23 2.45 7.37
CA SER A 35 -8.25 2.07 8.36
C SER A 35 -8.55 0.57 8.31
N GLU A 36 -8.65 -0.02 7.12
CA GLU A 36 -8.84 -1.46 6.95
C GLU A 36 -7.64 -2.27 7.43
N LEU A 37 -6.42 -1.83 7.14
CA LEU A 37 -5.19 -2.46 7.64
C LEU A 37 -5.13 -2.48 9.18
N LEU A 38 -5.59 -1.39 9.80
CA LEU A 38 -5.66 -1.27 11.25
C LEU A 38 -6.78 -2.13 11.85
N LEU A 39 -7.93 -2.26 11.17
CA LEU A 39 -9.08 -3.03 11.66
C LEU A 39 -8.92 -4.54 11.51
N ASP A 40 -8.51 -5.01 10.33
CA ASP A 40 -8.59 -6.42 9.96
C ASP A 40 -7.19 -7.04 9.80
N PRO A 41 -6.84 -8.07 10.59
CA PRO A 41 -5.58 -8.80 10.47
C PRO A 41 -5.34 -9.43 9.09
N TYR A 42 -6.39 -9.75 8.32
CA TYR A 42 -6.26 -10.28 6.96
C TYR A 42 -5.37 -9.40 6.09
N TYR A 43 -5.57 -8.08 6.13
CA TYR A 43 -4.80 -7.14 5.31
C TYR A 43 -3.33 -7.00 5.74
N ARG A 44 -2.92 -7.60 6.87
CA ARG A 44 -1.52 -7.63 7.36
C ARG A 44 -0.76 -8.87 6.87
N THR A 45 -1.43 -9.78 6.15
CA THR A 45 -0.85 -10.93 5.44
C THR A 45 -0.33 -10.53 4.06
N PHE A 46 0.49 -11.38 3.42
CA PHE A 46 0.89 -11.15 2.03
C PHE A 46 -0.32 -11.04 1.10
N GLU A 47 -1.24 -11.98 1.19
CA GLU A 47 -2.41 -12.04 0.32
C GLU A 47 -3.33 -10.85 0.55
N GLY A 48 -3.70 -10.58 1.82
CA GLY A 48 -4.58 -9.46 2.12
C GLY A 48 -3.97 -8.11 1.76
N PHE A 49 -2.68 -7.89 2.03
CA PHE A 49 -2.03 -6.63 1.64
C PHE A 49 -1.97 -6.46 0.12
N GLN A 50 -1.80 -7.55 -0.63
CA GLN A 50 -1.90 -7.53 -2.10
C GLN A 50 -3.29 -7.12 -2.55
N THR A 51 -4.33 -7.76 -2.01
CA THR A 51 -5.73 -7.43 -2.28
C THR A 51 -6.05 -5.98 -1.96
N LEU A 52 -5.56 -5.47 -0.83
CA LEU A 52 -5.72 -4.07 -0.41
C LEU A 52 -5.14 -3.10 -1.45
N ILE A 53 -3.88 -3.34 -1.86
CA ILE A 53 -3.21 -2.52 -2.87
C ILE A 53 -3.93 -2.61 -4.22
N GLU A 54 -4.35 -3.80 -4.64
CA GLU A 54 -5.02 -3.98 -5.93
C GLU A 54 -6.42 -3.37 -5.97
N ARG A 55 -7.13 -3.31 -4.83
CA ARG A 55 -8.43 -2.65 -4.73
C ARG A 55 -8.29 -1.14 -4.89
N GLU A 56 -7.32 -0.55 -4.21
CA GLU A 56 -7.15 0.90 -4.11
C GLU A 56 -6.13 1.45 -5.13
N SER A 57 -5.58 0.59 -6.00
CA SER A 57 -4.55 0.97 -6.99
C SER A 57 -4.97 2.11 -7.92
N PHE A 58 -6.28 2.25 -8.19
CA PHE A 58 -6.83 3.33 -9.01
C PHE A 58 -6.69 4.69 -8.33
N ALA A 59 -6.96 4.71 -7.04
CA ALA A 59 -6.97 5.92 -6.23
C ALA A 59 -5.57 6.28 -5.69
N PHE A 60 -4.62 5.33 -5.69
CA PHE A 60 -3.20 5.62 -5.49
C PHE A 60 -2.50 6.29 -6.70
N GLY A 61 -3.22 6.61 -7.77
CA GLY A 61 -2.77 7.59 -8.75
C GLY A 61 -2.01 7.06 -9.97
N HIS A 62 -2.59 6.13 -10.74
CA HIS A 62 -2.19 5.98 -12.16
C HIS A 62 -3.13 6.77 -13.08
N ARG A 63 -2.92 8.10 -13.21
CA ARG A 63 -3.39 8.86 -14.39
C ARG A 63 -2.34 8.76 -15.50
N PHE A 64 -2.11 7.59 -16.09
CA PHE A 64 -1.14 7.47 -17.20
C PHE A 64 -1.69 7.96 -18.54
N SER A 65 -3.00 7.84 -18.78
CA SER A 65 -3.64 8.30 -20.02
C SER A 65 -3.61 9.81 -20.24
N HIS A 66 -3.33 10.63 -19.21
CA HIS A 66 -3.18 12.07 -19.36
C HIS A 66 -1.74 12.59 -19.20
N ARG A 67 -0.77 11.70 -18.98
CA ARG A 67 0.64 12.07 -18.75
C ARG A 67 1.63 11.28 -19.63
N SER A 68 1.16 10.41 -20.52
CA SER A 68 2.00 9.85 -21.58
C SER A 68 2.13 10.85 -22.75
N ASN A 69 2.99 11.86 -22.55
CA ASN A 69 3.74 12.55 -23.60
C ASN A 69 3.00 13.27 -24.75
N GLN A 70 1.97 14.07 -24.47
CA GLN A 70 1.75 15.30 -25.26
C GLN A 70 1.37 16.45 -24.33
N ILE A 71 2.13 17.55 -24.42
CA ILE A 71 1.95 18.86 -23.77
C ILE A 71 2.68 19.01 -22.42
N ALA A 72 3.92 19.49 -22.54
CA ALA A 72 4.80 19.97 -21.49
C ALA A 72 4.34 21.28 -20.83
N THR A 73 3.04 21.46 -20.56
CA THR A 73 2.52 22.67 -19.92
C THR A 73 1.49 22.28 -18.87
N ASN A 74 1.98 21.99 -17.66
CA ASN A 74 1.35 22.28 -16.35
C ASN A 74 1.95 21.33 -15.30
N LYS A 75 2.96 21.86 -14.60
CA LYS A 75 3.55 21.31 -13.37
C LYS A 75 2.52 21.37 -12.24
N THR A 76 1.54 20.47 -12.25
CA THR A 76 0.63 20.29 -11.11
C THR A 76 1.08 19.09 -10.30
N CYS A 77 1.42 19.38 -9.04
CA CYS A 77 1.90 18.52 -7.94
C CYS A 77 1.90 17.01 -8.19
N PHE A 78 3.09 16.44 -8.38
CA PHE A 78 3.32 15.01 -8.22
C PHE A 78 3.44 14.71 -6.72
N ALA A 79 2.33 14.42 -6.05
CA ALA A 79 2.37 13.82 -4.72
C ALA A 79 2.51 12.30 -4.91
N PRO A 80 3.54 11.64 -4.35
CA PRO A 80 3.68 10.20 -4.48
C PRO A 80 2.74 9.50 -3.49
N VAL A 81 1.43 9.53 -3.77
CA VAL A 81 0.34 9.07 -2.88
C VAL A 81 0.56 7.61 -2.44
N PHE A 82 1.02 6.74 -3.35
CA PHE A 82 1.37 5.37 -3.01
C PHE A 82 2.58 5.26 -2.09
N LEU A 83 3.60 6.10 -2.28
CA LEU A 83 4.80 6.09 -1.43
C LEU A 83 4.48 6.59 -0.01
N GLN A 84 3.62 7.62 0.08
CA GLN A 84 3.07 8.08 1.36
C GLN A 84 2.26 6.98 2.06
N PHE A 85 1.45 6.22 1.30
CA PHE A 85 0.75 5.06 1.85
C PHE A 85 1.74 4.03 2.40
N LEU A 86 2.78 3.65 1.65
CA LEU A 86 3.78 2.69 2.12
C LEU A 86 4.56 3.21 3.34
N ASP A 87 4.82 4.51 3.42
CA ASP A 87 5.42 5.15 4.60
C ASP A 87 4.50 5.01 5.82
N LEU A 88 3.20 5.29 5.68
CA LEU A 88 2.24 5.08 6.76
C LEU A 88 2.24 3.62 7.23
N VAL A 89 2.31 2.65 6.31
CA VAL A 89 2.44 1.23 6.67
C VAL A 89 3.76 0.95 7.39
N HIS A 90 4.87 1.55 6.95
CA HIS A 90 6.17 1.47 7.61
C HIS A 90 6.10 1.97 9.07
N GLN A 91 5.46 3.12 9.31
CA GLN A 91 5.28 3.66 10.66
C GLN A 91 4.47 2.71 11.56
N ILE A 92 3.39 2.11 11.03
CA ILE A 92 2.56 1.16 11.77
C ILE A 92 3.35 -0.12 12.06
N TRP A 93 4.10 -0.62 11.09
CA TRP A 93 4.95 -1.80 11.24
C TRP A 93 5.99 -1.62 12.35
N ASN A 94 6.63 -0.44 12.43
CA ASN A 94 7.62 -0.16 13.48
C ASN A 94 7.01 -0.21 14.89
N GLN A 95 5.74 0.17 15.03
CA GLN A 95 5.02 0.12 16.30
C GLN A 95 4.48 -1.27 16.63
N TYR A 96 4.16 -2.08 15.61
CA TYR A 96 3.60 -3.43 15.77
C TYR A 96 4.33 -4.50 14.93
N PRO A 97 5.62 -4.80 15.18
CA PRO A 97 6.37 -5.70 14.32
C PRO A 97 5.82 -7.13 14.28
N ALA A 98 5.11 -7.61 15.31
CA ALA A 98 4.59 -8.98 15.35
C ALA A 98 3.26 -9.17 14.60
N GLU A 99 2.59 -8.08 14.20
CA GLU A 99 1.24 -8.13 13.62
C GLU A 99 1.24 -8.25 12.09
N PHE A 100 2.41 -8.16 11.45
CA PHE A 100 2.56 -8.21 9.99
C PHE A 100 3.31 -9.46 9.55
N GLU A 101 2.77 -10.16 8.56
CA GLU A 101 3.40 -11.35 7.98
C GLU A 101 4.64 -10.99 7.15
N PHE A 102 4.63 -9.80 6.56
CA PHE A 102 5.72 -9.28 5.75
C PHE A 102 6.66 -8.38 6.56
N ASN A 103 7.92 -8.32 6.14
CA ASN A 103 8.96 -7.51 6.77
C ASN A 103 9.20 -6.18 6.03
N GLN A 104 10.08 -5.34 6.58
CA GLN A 104 10.42 -4.04 5.99
C GLN A 104 11.03 -4.11 4.59
N SER A 105 11.70 -5.22 4.24
CA SER A 105 12.25 -5.41 2.89
C SER A 105 11.16 -5.54 1.84
N TYR A 106 9.98 -6.05 2.21
CA TYR A 106 8.83 -6.12 1.33
C TYR A 106 8.29 -4.73 0.96
N LEU A 107 8.14 -3.84 1.94
CA LEU A 107 7.71 -2.45 1.72
C LEU A 107 8.72 -1.69 0.84
N ARG A 108 10.02 -1.83 1.11
CA ARG A 108 11.09 -1.25 0.29
C ARG A 108 11.06 -1.77 -1.14
N PHE A 109 10.83 -3.07 -1.33
CA PHE A 109 10.70 -3.68 -2.65
C PHE A 109 9.52 -3.08 -3.43
N LEU A 110 8.36 -2.91 -2.79
CA LEU A 110 7.20 -2.28 -3.42
C LEU A 110 7.46 -0.82 -3.79
N ALA A 111 8.08 -0.05 -2.89
CA ALA A 111 8.43 1.35 -3.13
C ALA A 111 9.42 1.49 -4.31
N TYR A 112 10.49 0.70 -4.33
CA TYR A 112 11.47 0.69 -5.41
C TYR A 112 10.83 0.34 -6.76
N HIS A 113 9.95 -0.66 -6.79
CA HIS A 113 9.32 -1.09 -8.03
C HIS A 113 8.20 -0.17 -8.53
N HIS A 114 7.57 0.58 -7.63
CA HIS A 114 6.69 1.68 -8.00
C HIS A 114 7.47 2.83 -8.65
N LEU A 115 8.61 3.23 -8.08
CA LEU A 115 9.42 4.33 -8.61
C LEU A 115 10.19 3.98 -9.89
N SER A 116 10.75 2.76 -9.96
CA SER A 116 11.51 2.30 -11.14
C SER A 116 10.63 1.97 -12.36
N ASN A 117 9.31 1.88 -12.16
CA ASN A 117 8.35 1.55 -13.21
C ASN A 117 8.63 0.22 -13.95
N ARG A 118 9.42 -0.67 -13.34
CA ARG A 118 9.95 -1.90 -13.94
C ARG A 118 8.87 -2.98 -14.12
N PHE A 119 7.86 -2.98 -13.26
CA PHE A 119 6.73 -3.88 -13.33
C PHE A 119 5.50 -3.14 -13.85
N LYS A 120 5.09 -3.43 -15.09
CA LYS A 120 3.92 -2.79 -15.72
C LYS A 120 2.59 -3.14 -15.04
N ASN A 121 2.52 -4.19 -14.23
CA ASN A 121 1.28 -4.59 -13.55
C ASN A 121 0.93 -3.73 -12.31
N LEU A 122 1.82 -2.85 -11.84
CA LEU A 122 1.45 -1.70 -10.99
C LEU A 122 0.81 -0.57 -11.79
N MET A 123 1.02 -0.55 -13.11
CA MET A 123 0.61 0.51 -14.02
C MET A 123 -0.64 0.22 -14.85
N LEU A 124 -1.23 -0.98 -14.77
CA LEU A 124 -2.36 -1.28 -15.64
C LEU A 124 -3.63 -0.65 -15.06
N ASP A 125 -4.06 0.38 -15.77
CA ASP A 125 -5.35 1.07 -15.76
C ASP A 125 -6.55 0.12 -15.55
N CYS A 126 -7.69 0.71 -15.20
CA CYS A 126 -9.01 0.15 -14.89
C CYS A 126 -9.19 -1.33 -15.23
N GLY A 127 -9.96 -2.09 -14.43
CA GLY A 127 -10.34 -3.48 -14.79
C GLY A 127 -10.86 -3.66 -16.24
N CYS A 128 -11.27 -2.58 -16.90
CA CYS A 128 -11.55 -2.46 -18.34
C CYS A 128 -10.32 -2.53 -19.29
N GLU A 129 -9.18 -1.92 -18.98
CA GLU A 129 -7.95 -2.03 -19.78
C GLU A 129 -7.27 -3.38 -19.56
N ARG A 130 -7.27 -3.89 -18.32
CA ARG A 130 -6.82 -5.27 -18.00
C ARG A 130 -7.57 -6.36 -18.79
N LYS A 131 -8.84 -6.10 -19.17
CA LYS A 131 -9.65 -6.98 -20.02
C LYS A 131 -9.35 -6.84 -21.51
N LYS A 132 -9.04 -5.62 -21.99
CA LYS A 132 -8.65 -5.36 -23.40
C LYS A 132 -7.21 -5.81 -23.69
N ASP A 133 -6.35 -5.79 -22.69
CA ASP A 133 -4.91 -6.08 -22.79
C ASP A 133 -4.56 -7.56 -22.52
N ARG A 134 -5.56 -8.45 -22.43
CA ARG A 134 -5.36 -9.91 -22.30
C ARG A 134 -4.53 -10.52 -23.44
N LEU A 135 -4.35 -9.80 -24.55
CA LEU A 135 -3.50 -10.19 -25.68
C LEU A 135 -2.00 -9.93 -25.45
N TYR A 136 -1.62 -9.07 -24.48
CA TYR A 136 -0.22 -8.71 -24.19
C TYR A 136 0.32 -9.36 -22.90
N HIS A 137 -0.55 -10.09 -22.18
CA HIS A 137 -0.24 -10.70 -20.87
C HIS A 137 0.63 -11.97 -20.93
N CYS A 138 1.18 -12.34 -22.08
CA CYS A 138 2.04 -13.52 -22.23
C CYS A 138 3.53 -13.26 -21.94
N ASN A 139 3.99 -12.00 -21.86
CA ASN A 139 5.43 -11.68 -21.80
C ASN A 139 5.87 -10.82 -20.60
N THR A 140 4.98 -10.45 -19.68
CA THR A 140 5.34 -9.66 -18.49
C THR A 140 5.10 -10.47 -17.22
N ILE A 141 6.17 -10.76 -16.48
CA ILE A 141 6.10 -11.45 -15.19
C ILE A 141 5.29 -10.58 -14.22
N ASN A 142 4.22 -11.13 -13.66
CA ASN A 142 3.46 -10.50 -12.59
C ASN A 142 4.36 -10.36 -11.35
N LYS A 143 4.46 -9.14 -10.80
CA LYS A 143 5.22 -8.83 -9.58
C LYS A 143 4.84 -9.73 -8.39
N TRP A 144 3.56 -10.11 -8.27
CA TRP A 144 3.09 -10.98 -7.19
C TRP A 144 3.59 -12.41 -7.37
N ASP A 145 3.69 -12.89 -8.61
CA ASP A 145 4.31 -14.18 -8.92
C ASP A 145 5.81 -14.15 -8.60
N TYR A 146 6.49 -13.03 -8.89
CA TYR A 146 7.89 -12.85 -8.50
C TYR A 146 8.06 -12.85 -6.98
N ILE A 147 7.25 -12.08 -6.25
CA ILE A 147 7.27 -12.04 -4.77
C ILE A 147 7.02 -13.44 -4.22
N THR A 148 5.99 -14.13 -4.71
CA THR A 148 5.63 -15.49 -4.27
C THR A 148 6.78 -16.47 -4.53
N LYS A 149 7.42 -16.39 -5.70
CA LYS A 149 8.61 -17.20 -6.03
C LYS A 149 9.77 -16.93 -5.07
N VAL A 150 10.12 -15.67 -4.86
CA VAL A 150 11.22 -15.28 -3.95
C VAL A 150 10.93 -15.69 -2.50
N ASN A 151 9.67 -15.57 -2.06
CA ASN A 151 9.27 -15.95 -0.72
C ASN A 151 9.36 -17.47 -0.51
N ARG A 152 9.00 -18.28 -1.53
CA ARG A 152 9.19 -19.74 -1.52
C ARG A 152 10.66 -20.15 -1.48
N GLU A 153 11.53 -19.43 -2.17
CA GLU A 153 12.95 -19.78 -2.31
C GLU A 153 13.81 -19.34 -1.11
N SER A 154 13.47 -18.21 -0.48
CA SER A 154 14.39 -17.56 0.49
C SER A 154 13.72 -16.95 1.71
N ALA A 155 12.39 -16.99 1.83
CA ALA A 155 11.63 -16.31 2.88
C ALA A 155 12.04 -14.83 3.08
N ARG A 156 12.64 -14.20 2.06
CA ARG A 156 13.28 -12.87 2.16
C ARG A 156 12.33 -11.77 2.63
N PHE A 157 11.05 -11.92 2.31
CA PHE A 157 10.02 -10.96 2.67
C PHE A 157 9.24 -11.35 3.92
N TYR A 158 9.40 -12.58 4.41
CA TYR A 158 8.69 -13.08 5.57
C TYR A 158 9.23 -12.44 6.85
N ASN A 159 8.32 -12.16 7.78
CA ASN A 159 8.64 -11.69 9.10
C ASN A 159 8.54 -12.84 10.11
N PHE A 160 9.68 -13.27 10.64
CA PHE A 160 9.74 -14.38 11.59
C PHE A 160 9.16 -14.05 12.97
N LEU A 161 8.87 -12.78 13.25
CA LEU A 161 8.18 -12.36 14.47
C LEU A 161 6.65 -12.39 14.33
N TYR A 162 6.14 -12.72 13.14
CA TYR A 162 4.71 -12.71 12.88
C TYR A 162 3.98 -13.72 13.77
N SER A 163 3.03 -13.22 14.54
CA SER A 163 2.10 -14.02 15.33
C SER A 163 0.70 -13.77 14.81
N SER A 164 0.10 -14.78 14.19
CA SER A 164 -1.32 -14.77 13.86
C SER A 164 -2.11 -15.01 15.16
N SER A 165 -2.21 -13.97 15.98
CA SER A 165 -3.00 -14.02 17.20
C SER A 165 -4.48 -14.12 16.79
N ASN A 166 -5.18 -15.19 17.17
CA ASN A 166 -6.62 -15.31 16.90
C ASN A 166 -7.46 -14.22 17.61
N ASP A 167 -6.87 -13.52 18.58
CA ASP A 167 -7.44 -12.36 19.28
C ASP A 167 -6.91 -11.01 18.77
N SER A 168 -6.31 -10.96 17.56
CA SER A 168 -5.74 -9.72 17.02
C SER A 168 -6.81 -8.64 16.87
N CYS A 169 -6.85 -7.76 17.87
CA CYS A 169 -7.72 -6.61 17.94
C CYS A 169 -7.23 -5.52 16.97
N ALA A 170 -8.09 -4.54 16.70
CA ALA A 170 -7.73 -3.46 15.80
C ALA A 170 -6.58 -2.60 16.35
N LEU A 171 -5.61 -2.27 15.51
CA LEU A 171 -4.39 -1.55 15.91
C LEU A 171 -4.69 -0.07 16.15
N ARG A 172 -4.03 0.52 17.17
CA ARG A 172 -4.17 1.94 17.54
C ARG A 172 -2.78 2.60 17.62
N PRO A 173 -2.12 2.85 16.47
CA PRO A 173 -0.79 3.44 16.45
C PRO A 173 -0.79 4.86 17.04
N SER A 174 0.29 5.19 17.73
CA SER A 174 0.59 6.56 18.11
C SER A 174 0.88 7.39 16.88
N TYR A 175 0.18 8.53 16.76
CA TYR A 175 0.38 9.52 15.69
C TYR A 175 1.16 10.75 16.17
N LYS A 176 1.75 10.69 17.36
CA LYS A 176 2.52 11.81 17.94
C LYS A 176 3.85 11.96 17.20
N MET A 177 4.31 13.19 17.02
CA MET A 177 5.49 13.48 16.19
C MET A 177 6.76 12.77 16.65
N TYR A 178 6.92 12.53 17.96
CA TYR A 178 8.08 11.82 18.50
C TYR A 178 8.05 10.29 18.30
N SER A 179 6.92 9.74 17.87
CA SER A 179 6.78 8.30 17.57
C SER A 179 6.83 8.01 16.07
N LEU A 180 7.22 9.00 15.26
CA LEU A 180 7.36 8.89 13.82
C LEU A 180 8.83 9.05 13.47
N ASP A 181 9.34 8.14 12.67
CA ASP A 181 10.72 8.15 12.20
C ASP A 181 10.76 8.43 10.70
N ILE A 182 11.83 9.08 10.23
CA ILE A 182 12.05 9.23 8.79
C ILE A 182 12.34 7.84 8.22
N TRP A 183 11.56 7.41 7.22
CA TRP A 183 11.80 6.12 6.61
C TRP A 183 13.14 6.12 5.87
N ASP A 184 14.07 5.27 6.32
CA ASP A 184 15.43 5.14 5.74
C ASP A 184 15.45 4.90 4.22
N PHE A 185 14.33 4.41 3.65
CA PHE A 185 14.18 4.27 2.21
C PHE A 185 14.46 5.59 1.45
N TYR A 186 14.14 6.75 2.03
CA TYR A 186 14.40 8.05 1.42
C TYR A 186 15.86 8.49 1.51
N LEU A 187 16.63 7.92 2.44
CA LEU A 187 17.99 8.33 2.75
C LEU A 187 19.04 7.50 2.02
N ILE A 188 18.69 6.26 1.66
CA ILE A 188 19.62 5.34 1.02
C ILE A 188 19.55 5.52 -0.49
N GLU A 189 20.63 6.04 -1.08
CA GLU A 189 20.89 6.02 -2.52
C GLU A 189 21.21 4.58 -2.98
N THR A 190 20.23 3.71 -3.03
CA THR A 190 20.37 2.44 -3.77
C THR A 190 19.31 2.39 -4.85
N LEU A 191 19.66 2.98 -5.99
CA LEU A 191 19.05 2.77 -7.31
C LEU A 191 19.66 1.53 -7.98
#